data_AF-A0A1F5J1Q3-F1
#
_entry.id   AF-A0A1F5J1Q3-F1
#
_cell.length_a   1.000
_cell.length_b   1.000
_cell.length_c   1.000
_cell.angle_alpha   90.00
_cell.angle_beta   90.00
_cell.angle_gamma   90.00
#
_symmetry.space_group_name_H-M   'P 1'
#
loop_
_entity.id
_entity.type
_entity.pdbx_description
1 polymer ?
#
loop_
_entity_poly.entity_id
_entity_poly.type
_entity_poly.pdbx_seq_one_letter_code
_entity_poly.pdbx_strand_id
1 'polypeptide(L)' 'MYVQGTKFKVVLKIKTGEQVFEPGLKGEIVGSVNKMVGKSYKVKFEDGRTAEIHMVIMNNQTQVLKDSLN' A
#
# COMPACT_ATOMS: atom_id res chain seq x y z
N MET A 1 -4.13 4.74 -11.40
CA MET A 1 -3.65 3.38 -11.07
C MET A 1 -2.24 3.53 -10.54
N TYR A 2 -1.85 2.88 -9.44
CA TYR A 2 -0.50 3.06 -8.91
C TYR A 2 0.52 2.22 -9.69
N VAL A 3 1.75 2.73 -9.80
CA VAL A 3 2.87 2.08 -10.49
C VAL A 3 3.81 1.41 -9.49
N GLN A 4 4.56 0.42 -9.92
CA GLN A 4 5.64 -0.15 -9.10
C GLN A 4 6.64 0.95 -8.74
N GLY A 5 7.15 0.93 -7.50
CA GLY A 5 7.98 2.01 -6.96
C GLY A 5 7.20 3.15 -6.33
N THR A 6 5.86 3.18 -6.45
CA THR A 6 5.05 4.21 -5.76
C THR A 6 5.21 4.05 -4.25
N LYS A 7 5.79 5.07 -3.62
CA LYS A 7 5.87 5.18 -2.17
C LYS A 7 4.57 5.72 -1.60
N PHE A 8 4.18 5.20 -0.45
CA PHE A 8 2.98 5.63 0.25
C PHE A 8 3.22 5.62 1.76
N LYS A 9 2.34 6.31 2.47
CA LYS A 9 2.28 6.33 3.93
C LYS A 9 0.88 5.91 4.36
N VAL A 10 0.81 5.04 5.35
CA VAL A 10 -0.44 4.67 6.00
C VAL A 10 -0.94 5.89 6.79
N VAL A 11 -2.17 6.33 6.51
CA VAL A 11 -2.83 7.45 7.20
C VAL A 11 -3.93 6.97 8.15
N LEU A 12 -4.51 5.80 7.87
CA LEU A 12 -5.48 5.12 8.74
C LEU A 12 -5.05 3.68 8.93
N LYS A 13 -5.32 3.12 10.12
CA LYS A 13 -4.92 1.75 10.46
C LYS A 13 -5.43 0.74 9.43
N ILE A 14 -4.51 -0.04 8.85
CA ILE A 14 -4.84 -1.12 7.91
C ILE A 14 -4.75 -2.45 8.65
N LYS A 15 -5.83 -3.24 8.58
CA LYS A 15 -5.85 -4.63 9.07
C LYS A 15 -5.98 -5.57 7.89
N THR A 16 -5.02 -6.46 7.72
CA THR A 16 -5.04 -7.48 6.66
C THR A 16 -4.63 -8.83 7.25
N GLY A 17 -5.60 -9.76 7.30
CA GLY A 17 -5.46 -10.99 8.09
C GLY A 17 -5.12 -10.68 9.55
N GLU A 18 -4.02 -11.26 10.03
CA GLU A 18 -3.48 -11.06 11.38
C GLU A 18 -2.53 -9.86 11.49
N GLN A 19 -2.20 -9.22 10.37
CA GLN A 19 -1.27 -8.09 10.35
C GLN A 19 -2.01 -6.77 10.54
N VAL A 20 -1.44 -5.92 11.40
CA VAL A 20 -1.86 -4.54 11.61
C VAL A 20 -0.73 -3.60 11.18
N PHE A 21 -1.08 -2.62 10.35
CA PHE A 21 -0.20 -1.55 9.91
C PHE A 21 -0.73 -0.22 10.45
N GLU A 22 0.05 0.38 11.34
CA GLU A 22 -0.33 1.60 12.04
C GLU A 22 -0.14 2.85 11.16
N PRO A 23 -0.94 3.92 11.39
CA PRO A 23 -0.72 5.22 10.78
C PRO A 23 0.72 5.69 11.01
N GLY A 24 1.34 6.24 9.98
CA GLY A 24 2.76 6.62 10.03
C GLY A 24 3.66 5.71 9.22
N LEU A 25 3.33 4.42 9.15
CA LEU A 25 4.15 3.42 8.47
C LEU A 25 4.22 3.70 6.97
N LYS A 26 5.41 3.65 6.41
CA LYS A 26 5.62 3.84 4.98
C LYS A 26 5.83 2.51 4.29
N GLY A 27 5.48 2.49 3.02
CA GLY A 27 5.70 1.34 2.16
C GLY A 27 5.83 1.74 0.71
N GLU A 28 6.14 0.74 -0.10
CA GLU A 28 6.31 0.84 -1.53
C GLU A 28 5.49 -0.23 -2.23
N ILE A 29 4.86 0.14 -3.33
CA ILE A 29 4.19 -0.82 -4.21
C ILE A 29 5.25 -1.58 -5.01
N VAL A 30 5.33 -2.89 -4.77
CA VAL A 30 6.28 -3.78 -5.45
C VAL A 30 5.65 -4.52 -6.64
N GLY A 31 4.33 -4.47 -6.78
CA GLY A 31 3.62 -5.05 -7.92
C GLY A 31 2.11 -4.94 -7.81
N SER A 32 1.41 -5.37 -8.85
CA SER A 32 -0.06 -5.44 -8.85
C SER A 32 -0.57 -6.84 -9.13
N VAL A 33 -1.67 -7.20 -8.47
CA VAL A 33 -2.34 -8.48 -8.59
C VAL A 33 -3.78 -8.22 -9.02
N ASN A 34 -4.18 -8.80 -10.15
CA ASN A 34 -5.59 -8.82 -10.55
C ASN A 34 -6.30 -9.93 -9.78
N LYS A 35 -7.38 -9.59 -9.09
CA LYS A 35 -8.25 -10.54 -8.40
C LYS A 35 -9.60 -10.57 -9.09
N MET A 36 -10.40 -11.58 -8.79
CA MET A 36 -11.76 -11.73 -9.33
C MET A 36 -12.66 -10.54 -8.96
N VAL A 37 -12.41 -9.93 -7.79
CA VAL A 37 -13.06 -8.70 -7.32
C VAL A 37 -12.00 -7.60 -7.19
N GLY A 38 -11.84 -6.82 -8.25
CA GLY A 38 -11.00 -5.62 -8.24
C GLY A 38 -9.50 -5.83 -8.35
N LYS A 39 -8.75 -4.77 -8.08
CA LYS A 39 -7.28 -4.73 -8.17
C LYS A 39 -6.67 -4.67 -6.78
N SER A 40 -5.65 -5.49 -6.55
CA SER A 40 -4.82 -5.44 -5.34
C SER A 40 -3.39 -5.08 -5.69
N TYR A 41 -2.66 -4.51 -4.74
CA TYR A 41 -1.26 -4.16 -4.87
C TYR A 41 -0.46 -4.97 -3.87
N LYS A 42 0.63 -5.58 -4.33
CA LYS A 42 1.63 -6.14 -3.44
C LYS A 42 2.51 -5.00 -2.96
N VAL A 43 2.65 -4.86 -1.66
CA VAL A 43 3.42 -3.78 -1.03
C VAL A 43 4.48 -4.35 -0.10
N LYS A 44 5.57 -3.60 0.06
CA LYS A 44 6.60 -3.84 1.07
C LYS A 44 6.68 -2.63 1.99
N PHE A 45 6.58 -2.85 3.28
CA PHE A 45 6.70 -1.82 4.30
C PHE A 45 8.16 -1.68 4.77
N GLU A 46 8.49 -0.50 5.31
CA GLU A 46 9.85 -0.21 5.84
C GLU A 46 10.23 -1.12 7.01
N ASP A 47 9.26 -1.68 7.73
CA ASP A 47 9.47 -2.66 8.81
C ASP A 47 9.78 -4.09 8.31
N GLY A 48 9.93 -4.26 7.00
CA GLY A 48 10.26 -5.54 6.37
C GLY A 48 9.07 -6.42 6.03
N ARG A 49 7.85 -6.11 6.50
CA ARG A 49 6.65 -6.89 6.19
C ARG A 49 6.17 -6.63 4.76
N THR A 50 5.54 -7.65 4.17
CA THR A 50 4.88 -7.54 2.86
C THR A 50 3.41 -7.90 2.97
N ALA A 51 2.55 -7.19 2.24
CA ALA A 51 1.12 -7.46 2.21
C ALA A 51 0.54 -7.30 0.80
N GLU A 52 -0.59 -7.95 0.56
CA GLU A 52 -1.49 -7.60 -0.55
C GLU A 52 -2.58 -6.68 -0.04
N ILE A 53 -2.69 -5.49 -0.62
CA ILE A 53 -3.65 -4.47 -0.21
C ILE A 53 -4.59 -4.16 -1.37
N HIS A 54 -5.90 -4.32 -1.14
CA HIS A 54 -6.92 -4.00 -2.13
C HIS A 54 -6.94 -2.50 -2.46
N MET A 55 -7.27 -2.13 -3.70
CA MET A 55 -7.23 -0.73 -4.15
C MET A 55 -8.08 0.23 -3.31
N VAL A 56 -9.21 -0.24 -2.77
CA VAL A 56 -10.08 0.59 -1.91
C VAL A 56 -9.36 0.97 -0.61
N ILE A 57 -8.60 0.04 -0.03
CA ILE A 57 -7.78 0.30 1.15
C ILE A 57 -6.66 1.27 0.80
N MET A 58 -5.96 1.03 -0.32
CA MET A 58 -4.91 1.95 -0.77
C MET A 58 -5.45 3.38 -0.93
N ASN A 59 -6.59 3.56 -1.59
CA ASN A 59 -7.15 4.89 -1.86
C ASN A 59 -7.63 5.61 -0.58
N ASN A 60 -8.16 4.87 0.39
CA ASN A 60 -8.83 5.47 1.56
C ASN A 60 -7.95 5.52 2.82
N GLN A 61 -6.96 4.62 2.93
CA GLN A 61 -6.16 4.44 4.15
C GLN A 61 -4.68 4.72 3.94
N THR A 62 -4.26 5.03 2.71
CA THR A 62 -2.89 5.45 2.41
C THR A 62 -2.86 6.79 1.68
N GLN A 63 -1.77 7.50 1.83
CA GLN A 63 -1.45 8.69 1.06
C GLN A 63 -0.21 8.39 0.23
N VAL A 64 -0.29 8.59 -1.09
CA VAL A 64 0.89 8.50 -1.95
C VAL A 64 1.86 9.60 -1.56
N LEU A 65 3.09 9.20 -1.29
CA LEU A 65 4.20 10.12 -1.18
C LEU A 65 4.59 10.41 -2.62
N LYS A 66 4.19 11.57 -3.16
CA LYS A 66 4.75 12.04 -4.42
C LYS A 66 6.26 12.10 -4.20
N ASP A 67 7.02 11.25 -4.88
CA ASP A 67 8.39 11.64 -5.19
C ASP A 67 8.24 12.97 -5.94
N SER A 68 8.82 14.02 -5.38
CA SER A 68 9.04 15.27 -6.09
C SER A 68 9.77 14.89 -7.39
N LEU A 69 9.03 14.76 -8.48
CA LEU A 69 9.56 14.89 -9.82
C LEU A 69 10.02 16.35 -9.93
N ASN A 70 11.26 16.58 -9.51
CA ASN A 70 12.08 17.64 -10.07
C ASN A 70 12.33 17.34 -11.54
#